data_AF-A0ABC8SFL5-F1
#
_entry.id   AF-A0ABC8SFL5-F1
#
_cell.length_a   1.000
_cell.length_b   1.000
_cell.length_c   1.000
_cell.angle_alpha   90.00
_cell.angle_beta   90.00
_cell.angle_gamma   90.00
#
_symmetry.space_group_name_H-M   'P 1'
#
loop_
_entity.id
_entity.type
_entity.pdbx_description
1 polymer ?
#
loop_
_entity_poly.entity_id
_entity_poly.type
_entity_poly.pdbx_seq_one_letter_code
_entity_poly.pdbx_strand_id
1 'polypeptide(L)'
;MDHIAAAEERLVNDRLRQKLNEVNAAAQTQLSAVQDHINFTLQQAYFKCAYECFDRRRKSEEIGSCVEHCSVPVLNAQNLVENEMAKFQAFLRGKSGTRLTSL
;
A
#
# COMPACT_ATOMS: atom_id res chain seq x y z
N MET A 1 47.98 -1.48 -3.95
CA MET A 1 46.89 -1.90 -4.85
C MET A 1 45.57 -2.08 -4.10
N ASP A 2 45.57 -2.50 -2.83
CA ASP A 2 44.33 -2.78 -2.06
C ASP A 2 43.47 -1.56 -1.68
N HIS A 3 44.07 -0.39 -1.45
CA HIS A 3 43.29 0.82 -1.08
C HIS A 3 42.41 1.35 -2.22
N ILE A 4 42.80 1.09 -3.48
CA ILE A 4 42.05 1.53 -4.66
C ILE A 4 40.82 0.62 -4.83
N ALA A 5 40.99 -0.70 -4.69
CA ALA A 5 39.88 -1.66 -4.72
C ALA A 5 38.86 -1.41 -3.59
N ALA A 6 39.32 -1.13 -2.37
CA ALA A 6 38.44 -0.80 -1.24
C ALA A 6 37.70 0.55 -1.42
N ALA A 7 38.30 1.51 -2.13
CA ALA A 7 37.65 2.77 -2.46
C ALA A 7 36.59 2.62 -3.57
N GLU A 8 36.88 1.81 -4.59
CA GLU A 8 35.94 1.47 -5.65
C GLU A 8 34.72 0.71 -5.11
N GLU A 9 34.93 -0.24 -4.20
CA GLU A 9 33.85 -0.99 -3.56
C GLU A 9 32.89 -0.07 -2.77
N ARG A 10 33.43 0.88 -2.01
CA ARG A 10 32.64 1.90 -1.30
C ARG A 10 31.81 2.74 -2.25
N LEU A 11 32.41 3.22 -3.34
CA LEU A 11 31.70 4.00 -4.36
C LEU A 11 30.57 3.21 -5.03
N VAL A 12 30.79 1.93 -5.32
CA VAL A 12 29.76 1.04 -5.88
C VAL A 12 28.63 0.82 -4.88
N ASN A 13 28.94 0.62 -3.60
CA ASN A 13 27.96 0.45 -2.54
C ASN A 13 27.10 1.71 -2.35
N ASP A 14 27.72 2.88 -2.28
CA ASP A 14 27.03 4.17 -2.15
C ASP A 14 26.09 4.42 -3.34
N ARG A 15 26.55 4.12 -4.56
CA ARG A 15 25.73 4.27 -5.77
C ARG A 15 24.57 3.28 -5.81
N LEU A 16 24.78 2.05 -5.35
CA LEU A 16 23.72 1.05 -5.22
C LEU A 16 22.67 1.48 -4.20
N ARG A 17 23.10 2.02 -3.05
CA ARG A 17 22.22 2.53 -2.01
C ARG A 17 21.40 3.74 -2.49
N GLN A 18 22.02 4.65 -3.23
CA GLN A 18 21.33 5.77 -3.87
C GLN A 18 20.26 5.27 -4.85
N LYS A 19 20.59 4.30 -5.73
CA LYS A 19 19.65 3.74 -6.69
C LYS A 19 18.50 3.01 -6.01
N LEU A 20 18.74 2.30 -4.91
CA LEU A 20 17.70 1.69 -4.10
C LEU A 20 16.73 2.73 -3.52
N ASN A 21 17.24 3.86 -3.04
CA ASN A 21 16.39 4.94 -2.52
C ASN A 21 15.55 5.58 -3.62
N GLU A 22 16.13 5.82 -4.81
CA GLU A 22 15.40 6.33 -5.98
C GLU A 22 14.26 5.39 -6.40
N VAL A 23 14.54 4.07 -6.47
CA VAL A 23 13.51 3.06 -6.78
C VAL A 23 12.44 3.04 -5.70
N ASN A 24 12.81 3.11 -4.42
CA ASN A 24 11.84 3.11 -3.33
C ASN A 24 10.94 4.36 -3.38
N ALA A 25 11.50 5.54 -3.64
CA ALA A 25 10.73 6.77 -3.79
C ALA A 25 9.78 6.70 -5.00
N ALA A 26 10.27 6.24 -6.15
CA ALA A 26 9.45 6.07 -7.35
C ALA A 26 8.30 5.08 -7.10
N ALA A 27 8.58 3.95 -6.43
CA ALA A 27 7.57 2.97 -6.07
C ALA A 27 6.50 3.57 -5.14
N GLN A 28 6.89 4.35 -4.13
CA GLN A 28 5.94 5.03 -3.24
C GLN A 28 5.03 6.01 -3.99
N THR A 29 5.58 6.78 -4.93
CA THR A 29 4.79 7.70 -5.77
C THR A 29 3.81 6.96 -6.69
N GLN A 30 4.19 5.82 -7.24
CA GLN A 30 3.26 5.03 -8.07
C GLN A 30 2.16 4.38 -7.23
N LEU A 31 2.49 3.92 -6.02
CA LEU A 31 1.53 3.31 -5.11
C LEU A 31 0.54 4.32 -4.52
N SER A 32 0.92 5.59 -4.36
CA SER A 32 -0.02 6.59 -3.82
C SER A 32 -1.24 6.76 -4.72
N ALA A 33 -1.06 6.78 -6.04
CA ALA A 33 -2.17 6.85 -6.99
C ALA A 33 -3.09 5.62 -6.91
N VAL A 34 -2.53 4.44 -6.65
CA VAL A 34 -3.29 3.21 -6.43
C VAL A 34 -4.10 3.30 -5.13
N GLN A 35 -3.47 3.77 -4.05
CA GLN A 35 -4.14 3.95 -2.75
C GLN A 35 -5.30 4.94 -2.86
N ASP A 36 -5.10 6.06 -3.56
CA ASP A 36 -6.15 7.06 -3.77
C ASP A 36 -7.32 6.48 -4.58
N HIS A 37 -7.04 5.74 -5.65
CA HIS A 37 -8.07 5.07 -6.45
C HIS A 37 -8.88 4.07 -5.63
N ILE A 38 -8.21 3.28 -4.78
CA ILE A 38 -8.86 2.29 -3.91
C ILE A 38 -9.73 3.00 -2.87
N ASN A 39 -9.20 4.02 -2.19
CA ASN A 39 -9.95 4.80 -1.20
C ASN A 39 -11.21 5.40 -1.82
N PHE A 40 -11.07 6.04 -3.00
CA PHE A 40 -12.20 6.61 -3.73
C PHE A 40 -13.24 5.54 -4.09
N THR A 41 -12.80 4.42 -4.68
CA THR A 41 -13.69 3.36 -5.16
C THR A 41 -14.42 2.67 -4.02
N LEU A 42 -13.74 2.39 -2.91
CA LEU A 42 -14.33 1.76 -1.74
C LEU A 42 -15.34 2.68 -1.05
N GLN A 43 -15.01 3.97 -0.88
CA GLN A 43 -15.95 4.96 -0.35
C GLN A 43 -17.17 5.11 -1.27
N GLN A 44 -16.95 5.19 -2.58
CA GLN A 44 -18.04 5.28 -3.55
C GLN A 44 -18.97 4.06 -3.47
N ALA A 45 -18.41 2.85 -3.37
CA ALA A 45 -19.19 1.62 -3.23
C ALA A 45 -20.00 1.59 -1.93
N TYR A 46 -19.40 2.01 -0.81
CA TYR A 46 -20.10 2.16 0.46
C TYR A 46 -21.32 3.08 0.33
N PHE A 47 -21.13 4.30 -0.19
CA PHE A 47 -22.22 5.27 -0.31
C PHE A 47 -23.31 4.81 -1.26
N LYS A 48 -22.96 4.14 -2.35
CA LYS A 48 -23.94 3.56 -3.27
C LYS A 48 -24.79 2.48 -2.59
N CYS A 49 -24.16 1.55 -1.88
CA CYS A 49 -24.87 0.51 -1.12
C CYS A 49 -25.76 1.12 -0.03
N ALA A 50 -25.24 2.08 0.74
CA ALA A 50 -25.99 2.76 1.78
C ALA A 50 -27.21 3.52 1.20
N TYR A 51 -27.06 4.16 0.05
CA TYR A 51 -28.17 4.83 -0.64
C TYR A 51 -29.29 3.85 -1.01
N GLU A 52 -28.95 2.67 -1.50
CA GLU A 52 -29.92 1.62 -1.85
C GLU A 52 -30.68 1.07 -0.63
N CYS A 53 -30.15 1.23 0.59
CA CYS A 53 -30.83 0.85 1.83
C CYS A 53 -31.98 1.79 2.24
N PHE A 54 -32.01 3.03 1.75
CA PHE A 54 -33.04 4.01 2.14
C PHE A 54 -34.37 3.74 1.40
N ASP A 55 -35.25 2.97 2.03
CA ASP A 55 -36.59 2.66 1.54
C ASP A 55 -37.66 3.18 2.52
N ARG A 56 -38.64 3.95 2.01
CA ARG A 56 -39.78 4.46 2.81
C ARG A 56 -40.66 3.37 3.42
N ARG A 57 -40.57 2.13 2.91
CA ARG A 57 -41.33 0.98 3.42
C ARG A 57 -40.64 0.30 4.61
N ARG A 58 -39.37 0.60 4.87
CA ARG A 58 -38.57 -0.02 5.93
C ARG A 58 -38.54 0.85 7.18
N LYS A 59 -38.37 0.21 8.35
CA LYS A 59 -38.15 0.91 9.62
C LYS A 59 -36.71 1.39 9.73
N SER A 60 -36.48 2.39 10.59
CA SER A 60 -35.14 2.94 10.86
C SER A 60 -34.11 1.87 11.26
N GLU A 61 -34.50 0.91 12.07
CA GLU A 61 -33.65 -0.21 12.51
C GLU A 61 -33.25 -1.13 11.34
N GLU A 62 -34.18 -1.40 10.43
CA GLU A 62 -33.92 -2.23 9.23
C GLU A 62 -33.00 -1.51 8.25
N ILE A 63 -33.15 -0.18 8.11
CA ILE A 63 -32.25 0.66 7.32
C ILE A 63 -30.85 0.65 7.95
N GLY A 64 -30.75 0.84 9.26
CA GLY A 64 -29.48 0.79 10.00
C GLY A 64 -28.75 -0.53 9.80
N SER A 65 -29.45 -1.65 10.02
CA SER A 65 -28.89 -2.99 9.80
C SER A 65 -28.45 -3.19 8.36
N CYS A 66 -29.20 -2.71 7.36
CA CYS A 66 -28.80 -2.79 5.96
C CYS A 66 -27.50 -2.03 5.68
N VAL A 67 -27.37 -0.80 6.19
CA VAL A 67 -26.17 0.04 6.00
C VAL A 67 -24.94 -0.57 6.69
N GLU A 68 -25.10 -1.20 7.86
CA GLU A 68 -24.01 -1.90 8.54
C GLU A 68 -23.41 -3.00 7.67
N HIS A 69 -24.24 -3.76 6.94
CA HIS A 69 -23.76 -4.80 6.02
C HIS A 69 -23.00 -4.23 4.81
N CYS A 70 -23.22 -2.97 4.43
CA CYS A 70 -22.44 -2.30 3.39
C CYS A 70 -20.98 -2.01 3.81
N SER A 71 -20.72 -1.87 5.12
CA SER A 71 -19.39 -1.53 5.65
C SER A 71 -18.43 -2.73 5.65
N VAL A 72 -18.94 -3.93 5.89
CA VAL A 72 -18.15 -5.18 5.99
C VAL A 72 -17.29 -5.44 4.74
N PRO A 73 -17.83 -5.47 3.50
CA PRO A 73 -17.03 -5.73 2.31
C PRO A 73 -15.97 -4.64 2.08
N VAL A 74 -16.27 -3.40 2.44
CA VAL A 74 -15.35 -2.25 2.30
C VAL A 74 -14.17 -2.38 3.25
N LEU A 75 -14.44 -2.69 4.53
CA LEU A 75 -13.39 -2.91 5.53
C LEU A 75 -12.50 -4.12 5.18
N ASN A 76 -13.11 -5.21 4.69
CA ASN A 76 -12.36 -6.39 4.26
C ASN A 76 -11.41 -6.08 3.09
N ALA A 77 -11.91 -5.35 2.08
CA ALA A 77 -11.10 -4.95 0.94
C ALA A 77 -9.97 -3.98 1.34
N GLN A 78 -10.27 -3.03 2.23
CA GLN A 78 -9.27 -2.09 2.74
C GLN A 78 -8.15 -2.80 3.50
N ASN A 79 -8.50 -3.70 4.43
CA ASN A 79 -7.52 -4.49 5.18
C ASN A 79 -6.63 -5.35 4.27
N LEU A 80 -7.19 -5.94 3.20
CA LEU A 80 -6.42 -6.73 2.24
C LEU A 80 -5.35 -5.86 1.55
N VAL A 81 -5.76 -4.68 1.06
CA VAL A 81 -4.86 -3.76 0.36
C VAL A 81 -3.76 -3.27 1.28
N GLU A 82 -4.10 -2.83 2.49
CA GLU A 82 -3.13 -2.35 3.48
C GLU A 82 -2.08 -3.43 3.81
N ASN A 83 -2.51 -4.68 3.98
CA ASN A 83 -1.60 -5.80 4.23
C ASN A 83 -0.65 -6.07 3.05
N GLU A 84 -1.14 -6.06 1.81
CA GLU A 84 -0.28 -6.27 0.64
C GLU A 84 0.68 -5.10 0.42
N MET A 85 0.24 -3.86 0.68
CA MET A 85 1.10 -2.68 0.64
C MET A 85 2.21 -2.74 1.70
N ALA A 86 1.89 -3.19 2.91
CA ALA A 86 2.89 -3.40 3.95
C ALA A 86 3.95 -4.44 3.53
N LYS A 87 3.52 -5.58 2.95
CA LYS A 87 4.44 -6.60 2.42
C LYS A 87 5.33 -6.05 1.31
N PHE A 88 4.75 -5.28 0.38
CA PHE A 88 5.50 -4.68 -0.71
C PHE A 88 6.56 -3.68 -0.20
N GLN A 89 6.20 -2.82 0.75
CA GLN A 89 7.16 -1.92 1.40
C GLN A 89 8.26 -2.67 2.14
N ALA A 90 7.90 -3.74 2.86
CA ALA A 90 8.87 -4.60 3.55
C ALA A 90 9.82 -5.28 2.56
N PHE A 91 9.33 -5.73 1.41
CA PHE A 91 10.15 -6.33 0.35
C PHE A 91 11.15 -5.33 -0.25
N LEU A 92 10.71 -4.10 -0.56
CA LEU A 92 11.59 -3.05 -1.06
C LEU A 92 12.69 -2.70 -0.05
N ARG A 93 12.34 -2.62 1.24
CA ARG A 93 13.30 -2.42 2.34
C ARG A 93 14.19 -3.66 2.57
N GLY A 94 13.68 -4.87 2.38
CA GLY A 94 14.44 -6.11 2.56
C GLY A 94 15.57 -6.26 1.54
N LYS A 95 15.35 -5.86 0.28
CA LYS A 95 16.39 -5.87 -0.75
C LYS A 95 17.54 -4.89 -0.50
N SER A 96 17.37 -3.88 0.37
CA SER A 96 18.48 -3.02 0.78
C SER A 96 19.41 -3.66 1.82
N GLY A 97 18.93 -4.69 2.55
CA GLY A 97 19.72 -5.41 3.56
C GLY A 97 20.41 -6.68 3.05
N THR A 98 19.76 -7.49 2.19
CA THR A 98 20.29 -8.82 1.81
C THR A 98 21.44 -8.79 0.81
N ARG A 99 21.70 -7.66 0.15
CA ARG A 99 22.82 -7.52 -0.80
C ARG A 99 24.08 -6.89 -0.17
N LEU A 100 24.01 -6.44 1.08
CA LEU A 100 25.12 -5.84 1.81
C LEU A 100 25.85 -6.79 2.76
N THR A 101 25.28 -7.97 3.05
CA THR A 101 25.84 -8.92 4.04
C THR A 101 26.47 -10.16 3.41
N SER A 102 26.59 -10.23 2.07
CA SER A 102 27.17 -11.36 1.34
C SER A 102 28.44 -11.04 0.53
N LEU A 103 29.08 -9.91 0.79
CA LEU A 103 30.42 -9.57 0.28
C LEU A 103 31.30 -9.14 1.44
#